data_AF-A0A822DB03-F1
#
_entry.id   AF-A0A822DB03-F1
#
_cell.length_a   1.000
_cell.length_b   1.000
_cell.length_c   1.000
_cell.angle_alpha   90.00
_cell.angle_beta   90.00
_cell.angle_gamma   90.00
#
_symmetry.space_group_name_H-M   'P 1'
#
loop_
_entity.id
_entity.type
_entity.pdbx_description
1 polymer ?
#
loop_
_entity_poly.entity_id
_entity_poly.type
_entity_poly.pdbx_seq_one_letter_code
_entity_poly.pdbx_strand_id
1 'polypeptide(L)'
;MFGWGFDPPRIIQLWIEEHYDPASIDENIDLIYEKDDIRLCTIQRAVPQQKLGFCVYYHRKEHFHYIEFYNNWELSLAYQAGIKNFDRIIELNGINIEKDTP
;
A
#
# COMPACT_ATOMS: atom_id res chain seq x y z
N MET A 1 4.87 -24.09 17.35
CA MET A 1 5.62 -23.19 16.47
C MET A 1 5.22 -23.55 15.04
N PHE A 2 4.19 -22.91 14.48
CA PHE A 2 3.65 -23.25 13.16
C PHE A 2 4.27 -22.32 12.12
N GLY A 3 5.18 -22.85 11.30
CA GLY A 3 5.77 -22.16 10.15
C GLY A 3 5.07 -22.60 8.88
N TRP A 4 4.28 -21.72 8.27
CA TRP A 4 3.82 -21.90 6.90
C TRP A 4 4.95 -21.45 5.96
N GLY A 5 5.47 -22.40 5.17
CA GLY A 5 6.70 -22.28 4.39
C GLY A 5 6.54 -21.55 3.05
N PHE A 6 6.14 -20.27 3.08
CA PHE A 6 6.26 -19.39 1.92
C PHE A 6 7.08 -18.17 2.30
N ASP A 7 8.28 -18.05 1.72
CA ASP A 7 9.02 -16.80 1.75
C ASP A 7 8.19 -15.72 1.04
N PRO A 8 8.02 -14.53 1.63
CA PRO A 8 7.27 -13.47 0.99
C PRO A 8 7.94 -13.02 -0.33
N PRO A 9 7.16 -12.59 -1.32
CA PRO A 9 7.65 -12.41 -2.69
C PRO A 9 8.70 -11.31 -2.80
N ARG A 10 9.80 -11.53 -3.52
CA ARG A 10 10.85 -10.49 -3.66
C ARG A 10 10.39 -9.25 -4.42
N ILE A 11 9.40 -9.40 -5.29
CA ILE A 11 8.77 -8.30 -6.02
C ILE A 11 7.39 -8.07 -5.41
N ILE A 12 7.09 -6.82 -5.09
CA ILE A 12 5.77 -6.39 -4.64
C ILE A 12 5.27 -5.34 -5.63
N GLN A 13 4.06 -5.54 -6.12
CA GLN A 13 3.36 -4.56 -6.97
C GLN A 13 2.15 -4.04 -6.22
N LEU A 14 2.02 -2.72 -6.18
CA LEU A 14 0.95 -2.00 -5.51
C LEU A 14 0.29 -1.07 -6.52
N TRP A 15 -1.01 -1.22 -6.73
CA TRP A 15 -1.81 -0.16 -7.32
C TRP A 15 -2.34 0.72 -6.19
N ILE A 16 -2.10 2.01 -6.30
CA ILE A 16 -2.37 2.98 -5.25
C ILE A 16 -2.95 4.26 -5.83
N GLU A 17 -3.81 4.92 -5.07
CA GLU A 17 -4.32 6.26 -5.34
C GLU A 17 -3.71 7.25 -4.34
N GLU A 18 -3.40 8.46 -4.81
CA GLU A 18 -2.86 9.51 -3.95
C GLU A 18 -3.93 10.10 -3.05
N HIS A 19 -3.70 10.04 -1.74
CA HIS A 19 -4.54 10.69 -0.75
C HIS A 19 -3.67 11.56 0.15
N TYR A 20 -4.10 12.79 0.41
CA TYR A 20 -3.25 13.84 0.99
C TYR A 20 -3.32 13.97 2.51
N ASP A 21 -4.41 13.54 3.15
CA ASP A 21 -4.62 13.74 4.59
C ASP A 21 -5.30 12.52 5.24
N PRO A 22 -4.71 11.86 6.26
CA PRO A 22 -5.32 10.73 6.95
C PRO A 22 -6.55 11.11 7.79
N ALA A 23 -6.75 12.41 8.07
CA ALA A 23 -7.91 12.92 8.78
C ALA A 23 -9.02 13.39 7.84
N SER A 24 -8.75 13.53 6.54
CA SER A 24 -9.79 13.80 5.56
C SER A 24 -10.55 12.51 5.24
N ILE A 25 -11.85 12.66 5.02
CA ILE A 25 -12.66 11.57 4.47
C ILE A 25 -12.24 11.41 3.02
N ASP A 26 -11.94 10.19 2.62
CA ASP A 26 -11.78 9.88 1.21
C ASP A 26 -13.14 9.99 0.53
N GLU A 27 -13.26 10.97 -0.37
CA GLU A 27 -14.51 11.24 -1.08
C GLU A 27 -14.80 10.20 -2.17
N ASN A 28 -13.80 9.42 -2.59
CA ASN A 28 -13.94 8.37 -3.60
C ASN A 28 -14.39 7.03 -2.98
N ILE A 29 -15.47 7.06 -2.21
CA ILE A 29 -16.11 5.88 -1.62
C ILE A 29 -16.75 4.95 -2.67
N ASP A 30 -17.08 5.49 -3.85
CA ASP A 30 -17.73 4.76 -4.93
C ASP A 30 -16.72 4.00 -5.83
N LEU A 31 -15.41 4.09 -5.53
CA LEU A 31 -14.32 3.41 -6.22
C LEU A 31 -14.29 3.71 -7.73
N ILE A 32 -14.53 4.97 -8.08
CA ILE A 32 -14.48 5.46 -9.45
C ILE A 32 -13.11 6.10 -9.65
N TYR A 33 -12.30 5.52 -10.54
CA TYR A 33 -10.94 5.99 -10.79
C TYR A 33 -10.78 6.52 -12.20
N GLU A 34 -10.20 7.71 -12.34
CA GLU A 34 -9.67 8.18 -13.61
C GLU A 34 -8.26 7.62 -13.85
N LYS A 35 -7.84 7.59 -15.11
CA LYS A 35 -6.58 6.95 -15.51
C LYS A 35 -5.35 7.55 -14.83
N ASP A 36 -5.40 8.83 -14.48
CA ASP A 36 -4.27 9.57 -13.91
C ASP A 36 -4.29 9.57 -12.37
N ASP A 37 -5.33 9.01 -11.74
CA ASP A 37 -5.49 8.92 -10.29
C ASP A 37 -4.67 7.79 -9.67
N ILE A 38 -4.34 6.77 -10.48
CA ILE A 38 -3.71 5.54 -10.00
C ILE A 38 -2.24 5.43 -10.42
N ARG A 39 -1.38 5.04 -9.47
CA ARG A 39 0.01 4.66 -9.72
C ARG A 39 0.22 3.17 -9.50
N LEU A 40 1.00 2.54 -10.39
CA LEU A 40 1.59 1.22 -10.15
C LEU A 40 3.01 1.39 -9.58
N CYS A 41 3.17 1.11 -8.29
CA CYS A 41 4.46 1.11 -7.63
C CYS A 41 5.00 -0.33 -7.53
N THR A 42 6.28 -0.51 -7.89
CA THR A 42 6.95 -1.81 -7.80
C THR A 42 8.11 -1.73 -6.83
N ILE A 43 8.07 -2.51 -5.75
CA ILE A 43 9.17 -2.63 -4.79
C ILE A 43 9.94 -3.92 -5.06
N GLN A 44 11.26 -3.82 -5.18
CA GLN A 44 12.17 -4.96 -5.25
C GLN A 44 12.94 -5.12 -3.93
N ARG A 45 12.77 -6.26 -3.28
CA ARG A 45 13.53 -6.66 -2.09
C ARG A 45 14.76 -7.48 -2.48
N ALA A 46 15.86 -7.24 -1.77
CA ALA A 46 17.05 -8.09 -1.83
C ALA A 46 16.81 -9.44 -1.15
N VAL A 47 16.10 -9.44 -0.02
CA VAL A 47 15.70 -10.63 0.74
C VAL A 47 14.22 -10.56 1.16
N PRO A 48 13.52 -11.70 1.27
CA PRO A 48 12.08 -11.71 1.58
C PRO A 48 11.73 -10.92 2.86
N GLN A 49 12.56 -10.99 3.90
CA GLN A 49 12.31 -10.36 5.20
C GLN A 49 12.72 -8.87 5.25
N GLN A 50 13.18 -8.29 4.13
CA GLN A 50 13.58 -6.89 4.09
C GLN A 50 12.36 -5.98 4.33
N LYS A 51 12.49 -5.07 5.31
CA LYS A 51 11.47 -4.07 5.63
C LYS A 51 11.32 -3.10 4.46
N LEU A 52 10.07 -2.73 4.17
CA LEU A 52 9.74 -1.82 3.06
C LEU A 52 9.79 -0.35 3.48
N GLY A 53 9.61 -0.08 4.78
CA GLY A 53 9.71 1.25 5.40
C GLY A 53 8.39 1.99 5.60
N PHE A 54 7.25 1.30 5.51
CA PHE A 54 5.93 1.82 5.86
C PHE A 54 5.15 0.82 6.71
N CYS A 55 4.06 1.33 7.27
CA CYS A 55 2.99 0.61 7.96
C CYS A 55 1.70 0.73 7.14
N VAL A 56 0.77 -0.20 7.31
CA VAL A 56 -0.57 -0.09 6.72
C VAL A 56 -1.57 0.18 7.84
N TYR A 57 -2.36 1.23 7.69
CA TYR A 57 -3.47 1.57 8.56
C TYR A 57 -4.80 1.24 7.87
N TYR A 58 -5.72 0.61 8.59
CA TYR A 58 -7.07 0.31 8.09
C TYR A 58 -8.08 1.31 8.64
N HIS A 59 -8.72 2.06 7.73
CA HIS A 59 -9.76 3.01 8.09
C HIS A 59 -11.13 2.31 8.13
N ARG A 60 -11.63 2.07 9.35
CA ARG A 60 -12.81 1.21 9.58
C ARG A 60 -14.10 1.69 8.94
N LYS A 61 -14.27 3.01 8.76
CA LYS A 61 -15.53 3.59 8.26
C LYS A 61 -15.66 3.43 6.75
N GLU A 62 -14.55 3.64 6.05
CA GLU A 62 -14.50 3.58 4.58
C GLU A 62 -14.07 2.20 4.09
N HIS A 63 -13.57 1.34 4.99
CA HIS A 63 -13.05 0.01 4.66
C HIS A 63 -11.79 0.04 3.77
N PHE A 64 -11.00 1.11 3.84
CA PHE A 64 -9.79 1.28 3.04
C PHE A 64 -8.49 1.09 3.82
N HIS A 65 -7.44 0.76 3.08
CA HIS A 65 -6.08 0.56 3.59
C HIS A 65 -5.18 1.69 3.10
N TYR A 66 -4.56 2.40 4.04
CA TYR A 66 -3.67 3.53 3.76
C TYR A 66 -2.24 3.24 4.19
N ILE A 67 -1.29 3.80 3.46
CA ILE A 67 0.14 3.71 3.75
C ILE A 67 0.54 4.81 4.73
N GLU A 68 1.27 4.45 5.78
CA GLU A 68 1.87 5.40 6.72
C GLU A 68 3.37 5.16 6.83
N PHE A 69 4.17 6.17 6.51
CA PHE A 69 5.62 6.13 6.63
C PHE A 69 6.09 6.39 8.07
N TYR A 70 7.19 5.74 8.46
CA TYR A 70 7.88 6.03 9.73
C TYR A 70 8.87 7.20 9.59
N ASN A 71 9.42 7.71 10.69
CA ASN A 71 10.50 8.70 10.66
C ASN A 71 11.72 8.20 9.85
N ASN A 72 12.35 9.10 9.07
CA ASN A 72 13.45 8.83 8.12
C ASN A 72 13.07 7.90 6.95
N TRP A 73 11.88 8.11 6.39
CA TRP A 73 11.28 7.33 5.31
C TRP A 73 11.93 7.54 3.94
N GLU A 74 12.69 8.60 3.76
CA GLU A 74 13.30 9.00 2.48
C GLU A 74 14.36 7.99 1.99
N LEU A 75 14.83 7.10 2.87
CA LEU A 75 15.75 6.01 2.55
C LEU A 75 15.05 4.66 2.36
N SER A 76 13.72 4.62 2.49
CA SER A 76 12.96 3.38 2.41
C SER A 76 12.80 2.88 0.97
N LEU A 77 12.65 1.56 0.82
CA LEU A 77 12.37 0.95 -0.49
C LEU A 77 11.03 1.41 -1.05
N ALA A 78 10.03 1.60 -0.20
CA ALA A 78 8.72 2.08 -0.60
C ALA A 78 8.78 3.51 -1.16
N TYR A 79 9.48 4.42 -0.48
CA TYR A 79 9.66 5.78 -0.99
C TYR A 79 10.40 5.79 -2.35
N GLN A 80 11.44 4.98 -2.48
CA GLN A 80 12.17 4.82 -3.75
C GLN A 80 11.30 4.25 -4.87
N ALA A 81 10.25 3.48 -4.54
CA ALA A 81 9.28 2.95 -5.49
C ALA A 81 8.18 3.96 -5.88
N GLY A 82 8.24 5.20 -5.38
CA GLY A 82 7.28 6.26 -5.69
C GLY A 82 6.01 6.24 -4.82
N ILE A 83 6.00 5.44 -3.76
CA ILE A 83 4.92 5.42 -2.77
C ILE A 83 5.02 6.68 -1.92
N LYS A 84 3.89 7.32 -1.68
CA LYS A 84 3.74 8.52 -0.86
C LYS A 84 3.00 8.20 0.42
N ASN A 85 3.19 9.08 1.40
CA ASN A 85 2.47 8.96 2.65
C ASN A 85 0.99 9.15 2.42
N PHE A 86 0.18 8.34 3.09
CA PHE A 86 -1.27 8.29 3.01
C PHE A 86 -1.85 7.75 1.69
N ASP A 87 -1.03 7.20 0.79
CA ASP A 87 -1.55 6.51 -0.40
C ASP A 87 -2.56 5.41 -0.01
N ARG A 88 -3.71 5.39 -0.69
CA ARG A 88 -4.74 4.34 -0.58
C ARG A 88 -4.33 3.14 -1.43
N ILE A 89 -4.32 1.94 -0.85
CA ILE A 89 -3.96 0.70 -1.55
C ILE A 89 -5.21 0.09 -2.20
N ILE A 90 -5.16 -0.07 -3.52
CA ILE A 90 -6.23 -0.67 -4.34
C ILE A 90 -5.97 -2.17 -4.57
N GLU A 91 -4.75 -2.50 -5.01
CA GLU A 91 -4.38 -3.86 -5.38
C GLU A 91 -2.96 -4.19 -4.91
N LEU A 92 -2.77 -5.41 -4.40
CA LEU A 92 -1.49 -5.97 -4.01
C LEU A 92 -1.23 -7.25 -4.81
N ASN A 93 -0.18 -7.25 -5.64
CA ASN A 93 0.26 -8.41 -6.44
C ASN A 93 -0.86 -9.08 -7.26
N GLY A 94 -1.72 -8.29 -7.93
CA GLY A 94 -2.84 -8.83 -8.72
C GLY A 94 -4.11 -9.14 -7.92
N ILE A 95 -4.11 -8.88 -6.60
CA ILE A 95 -5.27 -9.09 -5.73
C ILE A 95 -5.82 -7.72 -5.33
N ASN A 96 -7.03 -7.39 -5.78
CA ASN A 96 -7.73 -6.18 -5.34
C ASN A 96 -8.10 -6.34 -3.87
N ILE A 97 -7.64 -5.43 -3.02
CA ILE A 97 -7.80 -5.51 -1.56
C ILE A 97 -8.94 -4.61 -1.03
N GLU A 98 -9.55 -3.81 -1.89
CA GLU A 98 -10.69 -2.95 -1.52
C GLU A 98 -11.98 -3.74 -1.40
N LYS A 99 -12.05 -4.85 -2.14
CA LYS A 99 -13.16 -5.82 -2.08
C LYS A 99 -12.90 -6.95 -1.09
N ASP A 100 -11.66 -7.06 -0.62
CA ASP A 100 -11.21 -8.12 0.28
C ASP A 100 -11.27 -7.61 1.72
N THR A 101 -12.49 -7.44 2.22
CA THR A 101 -12.77 -7.34 3.66
C THR A 101 -13.23 -8.70 4.18
N PRO A 102 -12.73 -9.18 5.34
CA PRO A 102 -13.21 -10.40 5.98
C PRO A 102 -14.69 -10.35 6.37
#